data_AF-C7R5Q1-F1
#
_entry.id   AF-C7R5Q1-F1
#
_cell.length_a   1.000
_cell.length_b   1.000
_cell.length_c   1.000
_cell.angle_alpha   90.00
_cell.angle_beta   90.00
_cell.angle_gamma   90.00
#
_symmetry.space_group_name_H-M   'P 1'
#
loop_
_entity.id
_entity.type
_entity.pdbx_description
1 polymer ?
#
loop_
_entity_poly.entity_id
_entity_poly.type
_entity_poly.pdbx_seq_one_letter_code
_entity_poly.pdbx_strand_id
1 'polypeptide(L)'
;MRTYLPLICLLLALNLVACKSDVQSEVEVLEEQQATDSKLQFNPHKGPVQPICSAPAPIQDIWKLEPMLIDKGLITESMDKEQRETVIREYIKKKNSAYDQCLKGS
;
A
#
# COMPACT_ATOMS: atom_id res chain seq x y z
N MET A 1 -44.93 -5.48 14.69
CA MET A 1 -45.90 -4.78 13.82
C MET A 1 -45.88 -3.29 14.18
N ARG A 2 -45.80 -2.42 13.16
CA ARG A 2 -46.09 -0.98 13.13
C ARG A 2 -45.12 -0.04 13.90
N THR A 3 -44.08 0.50 13.25
CA THR A 3 -44.05 1.75 12.43
C THR A 3 -44.27 3.04 13.21
N TYR A 4 -43.18 3.72 13.57
CA TYR A 4 -43.06 5.18 13.77
C TYR A 4 -41.55 5.49 13.69
N LEU A 5 -40.93 5.58 12.51
CA LEU A 5 -40.76 6.83 11.78
C LEU A 5 -40.57 8.04 12.73
N PRO A 6 -39.34 8.33 13.24
CA PRO A 6 -39.08 9.65 13.79
C PRO A 6 -39.15 10.67 12.65
N LEU A 7 -40.32 11.27 12.56
CA LEU A 7 -40.74 12.43 11.80
C LEU A 7 -39.99 13.70 12.28
N ILE A 8 -38.66 13.62 12.31
CA ILE A 8 -37.74 14.68 12.71
C ILE A 8 -36.79 15.04 11.54
N CYS A 9 -36.88 14.32 10.41
CA CYS A 9 -36.06 14.58 9.22
C CYS A 9 -36.62 15.66 8.27
N LEU A 10 -37.54 16.54 8.71
CA LEU A 10 -38.20 17.48 7.78
C LEU A 10 -38.41 18.92 8.28
N LEU A 11 -37.73 19.37 9.33
CA LEU A 11 -37.68 20.79 9.66
C LEU A 11 -36.32 21.14 10.24
N LEU A 12 -35.40 21.58 9.36
CA LEU A 12 -34.39 22.64 9.55
C LEU A 12 -33.33 22.51 8.44
N ALA A 13 -33.66 23.02 7.26
CA ALA A 13 -32.67 23.51 6.32
C ALA A 13 -32.00 24.76 6.92
N LEU A 14 -30.72 24.97 6.58
CA LEU A 14 -29.81 26.07 6.98
C LEU A 14 -29.05 25.82 8.29
N ASN A 15 -27.95 25.06 8.21
CA ASN A 15 -26.67 25.47 8.76
C ASN A 15 -25.54 24.65 8.11
N LEU A 16 -24.63 25.35 7.43
CA LEU A 16 -23.36 24.82 6.94
C LEU A 16 -22.56 24.29 8.13
N VAL A 17 -22.45 22.97 8.27
CA VAL A 17 -21.38 22.36 9.07
C VAL A 17 -20.19 22.25 8.15
N ALA A 18 -19.23 23.15 8.34
CA ALA A 18 -17.94 23.12 7.68
C ALA A 18 -17.18 21.86 8.11
N CYS A 19 -16.76 21.04 7.15
CA CYS A 19 -15.72 20.04 7.36
C CYS A 19 -14.44 20.78 7.75
N LYS A 20 -14.07 20.74 9.03
CA LYS A 20 -12.75 21.16 9.47
C LYS A 20 -11.83 19.96 9.31
N SER A 21 -11.16 19.91 8.17
CA SER A 21 -9.99 19.06 7.95
C SER A 21 -8.80 19.73 8.63
N ASP A 22 -8.41 19.24 9.81
CA ASP A 22 -7.09 19.55 10.36
C ASP A 22 -6.15 18.39 10.04
N VAL A 23 -5.31 18.66 9.04
CA VAL A 23 -4.09 17.93 8.71
C VAL A 23 -3.01 18.48 9.65
N GLN A 24 -2.38 17.63 10.44
CA GLN A 24 -0.99 17.87 10.83
C GLN A 24 -0.28 16.52 11.02
N SER A 25 0.80 16.38 10.27
CA SER A 25 1.63 15.21 10.05
C SER A 25 2.90 15.34 10.88
N GLU A 26 3.35 14.28 11.54
CA GLU A 26 4.77 14.04 11.83
C GLU A 26 5.04 12.53 11.66
N VAL A 27 5.21 12.11 10.40
CA VAL A 27 5.93 10.87 10.10
C VAL A 27 7.41 11.20 10.28
N GLU A 28 7.95 10.77 11.41
CA GLU A 28 9.38 10.79 11.66
C GLU A 28 10.03 9.79 10.69
N VAL A 29 10.56 10.36 9.61
CA VAL A 29 11.44 9.70 8.66
C VAL A 29 12.75 9.48 9.39
N LEU A 30 13.00 8.26 9.88
CA LEU A 30 14.38 7.81 10.02
C LEU A 30 14.88 7.40 8.64
N GLU A 31 15.44 8.39 7.95
CA GLU A 31 16.51 8.20 6.99
C GLU A 31 17.65 7.46 7.70
N GLU A 32 18.06 6.31 7.16
CA GLU A 32 19.46 5.92 7.24
C GLU A 32 19.99 5.83 5.81
N GLN A 33 20.77 6.86 5.48
CA GLN A 33 21.53 7.02 4.26
C GLN A 33 22.77 6.13 4.31
N GLN A 34 23.18 5.58 3.16
CA GLN A 34 24.61 5.55 2.85
C GLN A 34 24.92 5.53 1.35
N ALA A 35 25.15 6.75 0.86
CA ALA A 35 26.22 7.25 0.01
C ALA A 35 27.14 6.27 -0.78
N THR A 36 27.30 6.65 -2.06
CA THR A 36 28.55 6.76 -2.86
C THR A 36 29.35 5.49 -3.18
N ASP A 37 29.47 5.16 -4.48
CA ASP A 37 30.55 5.61 -5.37
C ASP A 37 30.50 4.78 -6.66
N SER A 38 30.18 5.44 -7.77
CA SER A 38 30.25 4.84 -9.10
C SER A 38 31.71 4.66 -9.49
N LYS A 39 32.27 3.49 -9.18
CA LYS A 39 33.47 2.98 -9.85
C LYS A 39 33.26 1.55 -10.31
N LEU A 40 32.93 1.40 -11.59
CA LEU A 40 32.97 0.14 -12.32
C LEU A 40 34.41 -0.37 -12.38
N GLN A 41 34.84 -1.12 -11.35
CA GLN A 41 35.92 -2.09 -11.48
C GLN A 41 35.30 -3.44 -11.83
N PHE A 42 35.49 -3.86 -13.09
CA PHE A 42 35.12 -5.18 -13.56
C PHE A 42 36.08 -6.22 -12.94
N ASN A 43 35.60 -6.91 -11.90
CA ASN A 43 36.23 -8.12 -11.41
C ASN A 43 35.59 -9.33 -12.13
N PRO A 44 36.37 -10.17 -12.82
CA PRO A 44 35.86 -11.31 -13.60
C PRO A 44 35.32 -12.47 -12.74
N HIS A 45 35.16 -12.27 -11.43
CA HIS A 45 34.54 -13.22 -10.49
C HIS A 45 33.08 -12.89 -10.15
N LYS A 46 32.49 -11.85 -10.75
CA LYS A 46 31.12 -11.42 -10.43
C LYS A 46 30.11 -12.26 -11.22
N GLY A 47 29.22 -12.94 -10.48
CA GLY A 47 28.03 -13.58 -11.03
C GLY A 47 27.13 -12.61 -11.82
N PRO A 48 26.05 -13.11 -12.45
CA PRO A 48 25.26 -12.34 -13.41
C PRO A 48 24.85 -10.98 -12.85
N VAL A 49 25.19 -9.93 -13.60
CA VAL A 49 24.81 -8.55 -13.30
C VAL A 49 23.29 -8.46 -13.46
N GLN A 50 22.60 -8.39 -12.33
CA GLN A 50 21.15 -8.19 -12.30
C GLN A 50 20.83 -6.84 -12.98
N PRO A 51 19.81 -6.76 -13.84
CA PRO A 51 19.41 -5.50 -14.44
C PRO A 51 19.01 -4.50 -13.35
N ILE A 52 19.47 -3.26 -13.48
CA ILE A 52 19.13 -2.18 -12.55
C ILE A 52 17.76 -1.65 -12.94
N CYS A 53 16.76 -1.91 -12.10
CA CYS A 53 15.40 -1.47 -12.32
C CYS A 53 15.13 -0.09 -11.71
N SER A 54 14.56 0.81 -12.50
CA SER A 54 14.03 2.08 -12.00
C SER A 54 12.68 1.93 -11.28
N ALA A 55 12.05 0.76 -11.41
CA ALA A 55 10.84 0.41 -10.66
C ALA A 55 11.17 0.27 -9.17
N PRO A 56 10.23 0.62 -8.26
CA PRO A 56 10.44 0.46 -6.83
C PRO A 56 10.71 -1.00 -6.46
N ALA A 57 11.43 -1.19 -5.35
CA ALA A 57 11.79 -2.51 -4.84
C ALA A 57 10.53 -3.37 -4.61
N PRO A 58 10.61 -4.69 -4.86
CA PRO A 58 9.46 -5.57 -4.73
C PRO A 58 9.07 -5.73 -3.26
N ILE A 59 7.77 -5.75 -3.01
CA ILE A 59 7.23 -6.07 -1.69
C ILE A 59 7.41 -7.56 -1.43
N GLN A 60 8.01 -7.93 -0.29
CA GLN A 60 8.29 -9.33 0.08
C GLN A 60 7.42 -9.84 1.23
N ASP A 61 7.08 -8.97 2.17
CA ASP A 61 6.38 -9.36 3.38
C ASP A 61 4.86 -9.41 3.18
N ILE A 62 4.30 -10.63 3.17
CA ILE A 62 2.86 -10.87 2.98
C ILE A 62 2.07 -10.23 4.13
N TRP A 63 2.38 -10.53 5.39
CA TRP A 63 1.50 -10.14 6.51
C TRP A 63 1.60 -8.67 6.95
N LYS A 64 2.68 -7.96 6.58
CA LYS A 64 2.84 -6.53 6.93
C LYS A 64 1.81 -5.63 6.24
N LEU A 65 1.21 -6.12 5.15
CA LEU A 65 0.20 -5.38 4.39
C LEU A 65 -1.22 -5.56 4.93
N GLU A 66 -1.48 -6.60 5.73
CA GLU A 66 -2.82 -6.93 6.23
C GLU A 66 -3.54 -5.72 6.87
N PRO A 67 -2.97 -5.00 7.86
CA PRO A 67 -3.66 -3.87 8.48
C PRO A 67 -4.00 -2.77 7.47
N MET A 68 -3.06 -2.42 6.58
CA MET A 68 -3.30 -1.42 5.53
C MET A 68 -4.39 -1.86 4.54
N LEU A 69 -4.50 -3.16 4.25
CA LEU A 69 -5.51 -3.70 3.34
C LEU A 69 -6.88 -3.80 4.02
N ILE A 70 -6.94 -3.97 5.33
CA ILE A 70 -8.16 -3.83 6.14
C ILE A 70 -8.65 -2.39 6.13
N ASP A 71 -7.77 -1.41 6.37
CA ASP A 71 -8.11 0.02 6.34
C ASP A 71 -8.64 0.47 4.97
N LYS A 72 -8.16 -0.17 3.90
CA LYS A 72 -8.64 0.06 2.52
C LYS A 72 -9.95 -0.67 2.19
N GLY A 73 -10.46 -1.51 3.08
CA GLY A 73 -11.65 -2.33 2.86
C GLY A 73 -11.46 -3.47 1.86
N LEU A 74 -10.20 -3.83 1.54
CA LEU A 74 -9.87 -4.94 0.64
C LEU A 74 -9.87 -6.28 1.37
N ILE A 75 -9.58 -6.27 2.67
CA ILE A 75 -9.71 -7.40 3.56
C ILE A 75 -10.78 -7.08 4.60
N THR A 76 -11.69 -8.01 4.85
CA THR A 76 -12.73 -7.88 5.86
C THR A 76 -12.55 -8.90 6.98
N GLU A 77 -13.07 -8.62 8.17
CA GLU A 77 -12.97 -9.53 9.32
C GLU A 77 -13.63 -10.89 9.07
N SER A 78 -14.66 -10.91 8.21
CA SER A 78 -15.36 -12.13 7.80
C SER A 78 -14.53 -13.08 6.94
N MET A 79 -13.41 -12.62 6.38
CA MET A 79 -12.52 -13.47 5.58
C MET A 79 -11.72 -14.41 6.47
N ASP A 80 -11.67 -15.69 6.06
CA ASP A 80 -10.77 -16.65 6.67
C ASP A 80 -9.30 -16.38 6.30
N LYS A 81 -8.37 -17.06 6.98
CA LYS A 81 -6.93 -16.83 6.80
C LYS A 81 -6.46 -17.06 5.36
N GLU A 82 -7.00 -18.06 4.67
CA GLU A 82 -6.58 -18.40 3.30
C GLU A 82 -7.07 -17.36 2.30
N GLN A 83 -8.30 -16.86 2.49
CA GLN A 83 -8.85 -15.76 1.72
C GLN A 83 -8.03 -14.48 1.88
N ARG A 84 -7.67 -14.14 3.12
CA ARG A 84 -6.80 -12.98 3.40
C ARG A 84 -5.46 -13.13 2.72
N GLU A 85 -4.82 -14.28 2.87
CA GLU A 85 -3.53 -14.57 2.23
C GLU A 85 -3.61 -14.42 0.71
N THR A 86 -4.69 -14.91 0.10
CA THR A 86 -4.94 -14.80 -1.34
C THR A 86 -5.01 -13.34 -1.77
N VAL A 87 -5.81 -12.52 -1.09
CA VAL A 87 -5.93 -11.08 -1.38
C VAL A 87 -4.58 -10.37 -1.26
N ILE A 88 -3.79 -10.67 -0.23
CA ILE A 88 -2.49 -10.03 -0.04
C ILE A 88 -1.51 -10.45 -1.15
N ARG A 89 -1.47 -11.73 -1.51
CA ARG A 89 -0.62 -12.24 -2.60
C ARG A 89 -0.97 -11.59 -3.93
N GLU A 90 -2.25 -11.43 -4.23
CA GLU A 90 -2.71 -10.74 -5.44
C GLU A 90 -2.30 -9.27 -5.44
N TYR A 91 -2.44 -8.59 -4.29
CA TYR A 91 -1.98 -7.21 -4.14
C TYR A 91 -0.48 -7.07 -4.39
N ILE A 92 0.35 -7.93 -3.80
CA ILE A 92 1.80 -7.96 -3.99
C ILE A 92 2.14 -8.22 -5.45
N LYS A 93 1.52 -9.23 -6.08
CA LYS A 93 1.72 -9.56 -7.49
C LYS A 93 1.42 -8.37 -8.39
N LYS A 94 0.33 -7.66 -8.13
CA LYS A 94 -0.06 -6.45 -8.88
C LYS A 94 0.94 -5.31 -8.69
N LYS A 95 1.48 -5.13 -7.49
CA LYS A 95 2.46 -4.07 -7.20
C LYS A 95 3.85 -4.37 -7.76
N ASN A 96 4.26 -5.64 -7.72
CA ASN A 96 5.57 -6.06 -8.18
C ASN A 96 5.64 -6.29 -9.69
N SER A 97 4.50 -6.28 -10.41
CA SER A 97 4.48 -6.59 -11.85
C SER A 97 5.41 -5.71 -12.68
N ALA A 98 5.56 -4.43 -12.33
CA ALA A 98 6.47 -3.51 -13.02
C ALA A 98 7.95 -3.87 -12.77
N TYR A 99 8.27 -4.28 -11.55
CA TYR A 99 9.60 -4.76 -11.20
C TYR A 99 9.92 -6.07 -11.92
N ASP A 100 8.97 -7.02 -11.94
CA ASP A 100 9.10 -8.30 -12.64
C ASP A 100 9.29 -8.12 -14.16
N GLN A 101 8.59 -7.15 -14.76
CA GLN A 101 8.75 -6.81 -16.18
C GLN A 101 10.13 -6.22 -16.47
N CYS A 102 10.62 -5.35 -15.58
CA CYS A 102 11.95 -4.79 -15.71
C CYS A 102 13.04 -5.89 -15.66
N LEU A 103 12.94 -6.84 -14.72
CA LEU A 103 13.90 -7.94 -14.63
C LEU A 103 13.93 -8.83 -15.89
N LYS A 104 12.80 -8.95 -16.59
CA LYS A 104 12.68 -9.73 -17.83
C LYS A 104 13.28 -9.04 -19.05
N GLY A 105 13.64 -7.76 -18.96
CA GLY A 105 14.33 -7.04 -20.03
C GLY A 105 13.44 -6.53 -21.16
N SER A 106 12.14 -6.30 -20.89
CA SER A 106 11.11 -5.74 -21.80
C SER A 106 11.12 -6.30 -23.22
#